data_AF-A0A4R0G4Q0-F1
#
_entry.id   AF-A0A4R0G4Q0-F1
#
_cell.length_a   1.000
_cell.length_b   1.000
_cell.length_c   1.000
_cell.angle_alpha   90.00
_cell.angle_beta   90.00
_cell.angle_gamma   90.00
#
_symmetry.space_group_name_H-M   'P 1'
#
loop_
_entity.id
_entity.type
_entity.pdbx_description
1 polymer ?
#
loop_
_entity_poly.entity_id
_entity_poly.type
_entity_poly.pdbx_seq_one_letter_code
_entity_poly.pdbx_strand_id
1 'polypeptide(L)'
;MRAEIVVMPRRGGDTSRYEVTLGETFPVGEETWRFADLDMTSADEWQVKVRRVDEDEVMEPPTGHLWKRARLRPYGQLDEAQLQSVEAALGHPLPPDYRDWLRRNNGALPEVEHHIPGAPFSLLPERPLFGMHPQYPPFDLVHAQRVHRDPWLSPAWLVIANPFGGLLVVSTQASSGNVYFVHELDLLGPPGPPASAARERKLRAVAWSMGEFLGRLTPKELDDQPPVQLMPPGTFTDPRNYEDGPF
;
A
#
# COMPACT_ATOMS: atom_id res chain seq x y z
N MET A 1 -5.94 12.02 18.50
CA MET A 1 -4.76 11.12 18.46
C MET A 1 -3.86 11.50 19.63
N ARG A 2 -3.34 10.52 20.38
CA ARG A 2 -2.41 10.75 21.51
C ARG A 2 -1.05 10.16 21.17
N ALA A 3 0.01 10.84 21.59
CA ALA A 3 1.39 10.43 21.40
C ALA A 3 2.17 10.61 22.71
N GLU A 4 3.17 9.75 22.92
CA GLU A 4 4.21 10.01 23.92
C GLU A 4 5.36 10.73 23.22
N ILE A 5 5.63 11.98 23.61
CA ILE A 5 6.78 12.75 23.14
C ILE A 5 7.88 12.65 24.17
N VAL A 6 9.02 12.10 23.73
CA VAL A 6 10.22 11.95 24.56
C VAL A 6 11.23 13.03 24.18
N VAL A 7 11.54 13.92 25.11
CA VAL A 7 12.52 14.98 24.92
C VAL A 7 13.83 14.56 25.58
N MET A 8 14.86 14.36 24.74
CA MET A 8 16.19 13.96 25.19
C MET A 8 17.15 15.15 25.13
N PRO A 9 17.67 15.63 26.27
CA PRO A 9 18.63 16.72 26.26
C PRO A 9 19.97 16.30 25.66
N ARG A 10 20.59 17.20 24.90
CA ARG A 10 21.83 16.91 24.16
C ARG A 10 23.05 16.68 25.07
N ARG A 11 23.01 17.12 26.33
CA ARG A 11 24.07 16.91 27.35
C ARG A 11 23.46 16.77 28.74
N GLY A 12 23.67 15.61 29.37
CA GLY A 12 23.67 15.43 30.84
C GLY A 12 22.43 15.84 31.63
N GLY A 13 21.24 15.86 31.03
CA GLY A 13 19.98 16.18 31.71
C GLY A 13 19.01 15.00 31.77
N ASP A 14 17.94 15.17 32.55
CA ASP A 14 16.87 14.18 32.64
C ASP A 14 16.04 14.14 31.35
N THR A 15 15.66 12.92 30.95
CA THR A 15 14.76 12.70 29.82
C THR A 15 13.33 12.96 30.27
N SER A 16 12.64 13.89 29.60
CA SER A 16 11.23 14.17 29.88
C SER A 16 10.33 13.40 28.92
N ARG A 17 9.18 12.95 29.43
CA ARG A 17 8.15 12.26 28.65
C ARG A 17 6.81 12.97 28.84
N TYR A 18 6.14 13.26 27.73
CA TYR A 18 4.86 13.97 27.72
C TYR A 18 3.85 13.13 26.95
N GLU A 19 2.72 12.80 27.57
CA GLU A 19 1.57 12.27 26.85
C GLU A 19 0.76 13.48 26.36
N VAL A 20 0.70 13.67 25.03
CA VAL A 20 0.07 14.83 24.40
C VAL A 20 -0.86 14.41 23.29
N THR A 21 -1.98 15.11 23.21
CA THR A 21 -2.97 14.98 22.13
C THR A 21 -2.58 15.90 20.97
N LEU A 22 -2.88 15.48 19.73
CA LEU A 22 -2.68 16.31 18.54
C LEU A 22 -3.34 17.69 18.71
N GLY A 23 -2.54 18.75 18.56
CA GLY A 23 -2.93 20.14 18.79
C GLY A 23 -2.60 20.69 20.18
N GLU A 24 -2.30 19.84 21.17
CA GLU A 24 -1.93 20.25 22.53
C GLU A 24 -0.48 20.74 22.64
N THR A 25 -0.24 21.54 23.67
CA THR A 25 1.08 22.06 24.03
C THR A 25 1.70 21.29 25.19
N PHE A 26 3.03 21.32 25.26
CA PHE A 26 3.82 20.73 26.33
C PHE A 26 5.09 21.56 26.58
N PRO A 27 5.58 21.61 27.82
CA PRO A 27 6.77 22.39 28.14
C PRO A 27 8.05 21.66 27.74
N VAL A 28 9.06 22.39 27.28
CA VAL A 28 10.43 21.92 27.04
C VAL A 28 11.41 22.93 27.61
N GLY A 29 11.89 22.69 28.82
CA GLY A 29 12.68 23.69 29.56
C GLY A 29 11.80 24.91 29.89
N GLU A 30 12.23 26.10 29.45
CA GLU A 30 11.47 27.36 29.58
C GLU A 30 10.56 27.63 28.37
N GLU A 31 10.65 26.82 27.30
CA GLU A 31 9.87 26.99 26.08
C GLU A 31 8.57 26.19 26.13
N THR A 32 7.54 26.68 25.45
CA THR A 32 6.31 25.92 25.18
C THR A 32 6.37 25.38 23.76
N TRP A 33 6.11 24.09 23.59
CA TRP A 33 6.07 23.43 22.29
C TRP A 33 4.67 22.85 22.05
N ARG A 34 4.33 22.61 20.79
CA ARG A 34 3.04 22.10 20.35
C ARG A 34 3.22 20.86 19.50
N PHE A 35 2.42 19.84 19.76
CA PHE A 35 2.21 18.76 18.80
C PHE A 35 1.31 19.30 17.67
N ALA A 36 1.96 19.96 16.72
CA ALA A 36 1.29 20.84 15.76
C ALA A 36 0.59 20.04 14.65
N ASP A 37 1.22 18.98 14.16
CA ASP A 37 0.62 18.17 13.12
C ASP A 37 1.10 16.72 13.07
N LEU A 38 0.28 15.84 12.47
CA LEU A 38 0.62 14.45 12.17
C LEU A 38 0.06 14.07 10.80
N ASP A 39 0.94 13.73 9.88
CA ASP A 39 0.57 13.16 8.58
C ASP A 39 1.03 11.71 8.49
N MET A 40 0.08 10.77 8.42
CA MET A 40 0.36 9.35 8.30
C MET A 40 0.02 8.88 6.88
N THR A 41 1.06 8.58 6.11
CA THR A 41 0.95 8.01 4.76
C THR A 41 0.59 6.52 4.82
N SER A 42 1.14 5.80 5.81
CA SER A 42 0.81 4.42 6.13
C SER A 42 0.99 4.14 7.63
N ALA A 43 0.77 2.89 8.08
CA ALA A 43 1.08 2.51 9.45
C ALA A 43 2.56 2.71 9.82
N ASP A 44 3.47 2.55 8.85
CA ASP A 44 4.93 2.55 9.08
C ASP A 44 5.60 3.85 8.59
N GLU A 45 4.86 4.71 7.90
CA GLU A 45 5.36 5.96 7.35
C GLU A 45 4.48 7.11 7.79
N TRP A 46 5.03 7.94 8.67
CA TRP A 46 4.35 9.09 9.24
C TRP A 46 5.34 10.22 9.52
N GLN A 47 4.84 11.45 9.42
CA GLN A 47 5.55 12.66 9.73
C GLN A 47 4.86 13.39 10.87
N VAL A 48 5.59 13.62 11.97
CA VAL A 48 5.14 14.48 13.06
C VAL A 48 5.76 15.86 12.91
N LYS A 49 4.93 16.88 13.05
CA LYS A 49 5.35 18.27 13.14
C LYS A 49 5.20 18.74 14.58
N VAL A 50 6.31 19.14 15.17
CA VAL A 50 6.34 19.81 16.47
C VAL A 50 6.84 21.24 16.25
N ARG A 51 6.20 22.22 16.88
CA ARG A 51 6.55 23.63 16.75
C ARG A 51 6.74 24.27 18.12
N ARG A 52 7.65 25.24 18.22
CA ARG A 52 7.73 26.11 19.40
C ARG A 52 6.61 27.14 19.31
N VAL A 53 5.94 27.36 20.43
CA VAL A 53 4.88 28.36 20.57
C VAL A 53 5.49 29.68 21.01
N ASP A 54 5.42 30.67 20.13
CA ASP A 54 5.81 32.05 20.42
C ASP A 54 4.58 32.86 20.88
N GLU A 55 4.79 34.02 21.54
CA GLU A 55 3.71 34.81 22.19
C GLU A 55 2.56 35.21 21.25
N ASP A 56 2.83 35.33 19.95
CA ASP A 56 1.86 35.73 18.92
C ASP A 56 1.40 34.56 18.01
N GLU A 57 1.71 33.30 18.35
CA GLU A 57 1.35 32.16 17.49
C GLU A 57 -0.17 31.94 17.44
N VAL A 58 -0.73 32.00 16.24
CA VAL A 58 -2.12 31.61 16.00
C VAL A 58 -2.22 30.08 16.06
N MET A 59 -2.99 29.57 17.02
CA MET A 59 -3.18 28.14 17.24
C MET A 59 -4.11 27.53 16.20
N GLU A 60 -3.64 27.43 14.95
CA GLU A 60 -4.38 26.80 13.86
C GLU A 60 -4.72 25.34 14.21
N PRO A 61 -5.92 24.85 13.84
CA PRO A 61 -6.27 23.46 14.05
C PRO A 61 -5.30 22.55 13.27
N PRO A 62 -4.95 21.37 13.81
CA PRO A 62 -4.12 20.38 13.11
C PRO A 62 -4.76 19.99 11.77
N THR A 63 -3.98 19.99 10.70
CA THR A 63 -4.45 19.69 9.33
C THR A 63 -4.18 18.26 8.88
N GLY A 64 -3.37 17.52 9.63
CA GLY A 64 -2.74 16.29 9.20
C GLY A 64 -3.69 15.12 9.04
N HIS A 65 -3.22 14.14 8.27
CA HIS A 65 -4.00 13.00 7.85
C HIS A 65 -3.73 11.79 8.74
N LEU A 66 -4.80 11.21 9.31
CA LEU A 66 -4.71 9.95 10.01
C LEU A 66 -4.82 8.81 9.00
N TRP A 67 -3.88 7.87 9.06
CA TRP A 67 -3.92 6.68 8.22
C TRP A 67 -5.17 5.87 8.55
N LYS A 68 -5.93 5.52 7.52
CA LYS A 68 -7.09 4.65 7.61
C LYS A 68 -6.66 3.23 7.28
N ARG A 69 -7.02 2.29 8.15
CA ARG A 69 -6.75 0.87 7.92
C ARG A 69 -7.38 0.40 6.60
N ALA A 70 -6.66 -0.47 5.89
CA ALA A 70 -7.18 -1.16 4.71
C ALA A 70 -8.54 -1.82 5.02
N ARG A 71 -9.49 -1.57 4.12
CA ARG A 71 -10.86 -2.10 4.17
C ARG A 71 -10.96 -3.30 3.25
N LEU A 72 -10.50 -4.43 3.76
CA LEU A 72 -10.49 -5.70 3.05
C LEU A 72 -11.44 -6.66 3.75
N ARG A 73 -12.34 -7.28 3.00
CA ARG A 73 -13.25 -8.32 3.47
C ARG A 73 -12.64 -9.69 3.17
N PRO A 74 -12.19 -10.46 4.18
CA PRO A 74 -11.71 -11.83 3.97
C PRO A 74 -12.81 -12.71 3.38
N TYR A 75 -12.42 -13.73 2.63
CA TYR A 75 -13.37 -14.71 2.09
C TYR A 75 -13.74 -15.81 3.09
N GLY A 76 -12.96 -15.96 4.15
CA GLY A 76 -13.19 -16.93 5.23
C GLY A 76 -11.90 -17.46 5.80
N GLN A 77 -11.95 -18.64 6.42
CA GLN A 77 -10.77 -19.36 6.87
C GLN A 77 -10.60 -20.63 6.05
N LEU A 78 -9.36 -21.06 5.86
CA LEU A 78 -9.04 -22.37 5.30
C LEU A 78 -8.59 -23.31 6.41
N ASP A 79 -9.04 -24.55 6.34
CA ASP A 79 -8.47 -25.63 7.14
C ASP A 79 -7.18 -26.18 6.50
N GLU A 80 -6.52 -27.08 7.24
CA GLU A 80 -5.25 -27.68 6.81
C GLU A 80 -5.40 -28.56 5.56
N ALA A 81 -6.54 -29.23 5.38
CA ALA A 81 -6.79 -30.07 4.21
C ALA A 81 -6.96 -29.22 2.94
N GLN A 82 -7.64 -28.07 3.06
CA GLN A 82 -7.77 -27.10 1.98
C GLN A 82 -6.42 -26.48 1.60
N LEU A 83 -5.58 -26.11 2.58
CA LEU A 83 -4.23 -25.59 2.31
C LEU A 83 -3.36 -26.62 1.59
N GLN A 84 -3.36 -27.88 2.04
CA GLN A 84 -2.62 -28.97 1.39
C GLN A 84 -3.13 -29.23 -0.04
N SER A 85 -4.44 -29.13 -0.27
CA SER A 85 -5.03 -29.26 -1.60
C SER A 85 -4.55 -28.14 -2.56
N VAL A 86 -4.48 -26.90 -2.07
CA VAL A 86 -3.93 -25.77 -2.83
C VAL A 86 -2.44 -25.98 -3.13
N GLU A 87 -1.65 -26.37 -2.13
CA GLU A 87 -0.21 -26.65 -2.30
C GLU A 87 0.04 -27.79 -3.31
N ALA A 88 -0.77 -28.85 -3.26
CA ALA A 88 -0.72 -29.94 -4.23
C ALA A 88 -1.08 -29.47 -5.65
N ALA A 89 -2.09 -28.61 -5.79
CA ALA A 89 -2.50 -28.05 -7.08
C ALA A 89 -1.47 -27.06 -7.66
N LEU A 90 -0.75 -26.34 -6.80
CA LEU A 90 0.35 -25.45 -7.19
C LEU A 90 1.65 -26.21 -7.49
N GLY A 91 1.79 -27.43 -6.96
CA GLY A 91 2.97 -28.29 -7.12
C GLY A 91 4.15 -27.94 -6.21
N HIS A 92 3.94 -27.08 -5.22
CA HIS A 92 4.96 -26.67 -4.25
C HIS A 92 4.30 -26.18 -2.95
N PRO A 93 5.01 -26.22 -1.80
CA PRO A 93 4.50 -25.61 -0.57
C PRO A 93 4.34 -24.09 -0.72
N LEU A 94 3.38 -23.52 0.00
CA LEU A 94 3.21 -22.07 0.07
C LEU A 94 4.28 -21.46 0.98
N PRO A 95 4.75 -20.23 0.70
CA PRO A 95 5.62 -19.51 1.63
C PRO A 95 4.96 -19.38 3.01
N PRO A 96 5.66 -19.64 4.14
CA PRO A 96 5.02 -19.75 5.45
C PRO A 96 4.14 -18.55 5.85
N ASP A 97 4.64 -17.32 5.67
CA ASP A 97 3.89 -16.10 5.99
C ASP A 97 2.61 -15.96 5.13
N TYR A 98 2.71 -16.24 3.83
CA TYR A 98 1.57 -16.22 2.92
C TYR A 98 0.57 -17.34 3.22
N ARG A 99 1.07 -18.54 3.56
CA ARG A 99 0.25 -19.70 3.99
C ARG A 99 -0.57 -19.36 5.23
N ASP A 100 0.05 -18.74 6.23
CA ASP A 100 -0.62 -18.31 7.46
C ASP A 100 -1.64 -17.20 7.24
N TRP A 101 -1.36 -16.30 6.30
CA TRP A 101 -2.34 -15.31 5.88
C TRP A 101 -3.54 -15.97 5.16
N LEU A 102 -3.27 -16.88 4.21
CA LEU A 102 -4.31 -17.59 3.45
C LEU A 102 -5.18 -18.47 4.35
N ARG A 103 -4.58 -19.12 5.35
CA ARG A 103 -5.30 -19.87 6.40
C ARG A 103 -6.35 -19.02 7.11
N ARG A 104 -6.00 -17.77 7.45
CA ARG A 104 -6.85 -16.88 8.25
C ARG A 104 -7.87 -16.11 7.43
N ASN A 105 -7.62 -15.90 6.14
CA ASN A 105 -8.40 -14.96 5.32
C ASN A 105 -8.96 -15.57 4.01
N ASN A 106 -8.34 -16.63 3.52
CA ASN A 106 -8.64 -17.26 2.23
C ASN A 106 -8.61 -16.28 1.05
N GLY A 107 -7.70 -15.31 1.03
CA GLY A 107 -7.78 -14.18 0.10
C GLY A 107 -8.46 -12.97 0.75
N ALA A 108 -8.66 -11.89 0.00
CA ALA A 108 -9.51 -10.79 0.48
C ALA A 108 -10.03 -9.92 -0.65
N LEU A 109 -11.29 -9.50 -0.51
CA LEU A 109 -11.96 -8.56 -1.40
C LEU A 109 -11.79 -7.12 -0.88
N PRO A 110 -11.24 -6.19 -1.66
CA PRO A 110 -11.29 -4.77 -1.33
C PRO A 110 -12.73 -4.25 -1.31
N GLU A 111 -13.10 -3.51 -0.27
CA GLU A 111 -14.41 -2.84 -0.22
C GLU A 111 -14.43 -1.52 -1.00
N VAL A 112 -13.25 -0.93 -1.19
CA VAL A 112 -12.98 0.32 -1.92
C VAL A 112 -11.65 0.16 -2.66
N GLU A 113 -11.26 1.15 -3.47
CA GLU A 113 -9.91 1.16 -4.04
C GLU A 113 -8.86 1.36 -2.92
N HIS A 114 -7.77 0.59 -2.98
CA HIS A 114 -6.60 0.77 -2.12
C HIS A 114 -5.35 0.99 -2.95
N HIS A 115 -4.36 1.67 -2.39
CA HIS A 115 -3.04 1.82 -2.97
C HIS A 115 -1.97 1.73 -1.89
N ILE A 116 -0.72 1.53 -2.31
CA ILE A 116 0.44 1.83 -1.46
C ILE A 116 1.01 3.16 -1.99
N PRO A 117 1.12 4.21 -1.17
CA PRO A 117 1.72 5.47 -1.58
C PRO A 117 3.09 5.29 -2.24
N GLY A 118 3.29 5.93 -3.38
CA GLY A 118 4.50 5.79 -4.21
C GLY A 118 4.60 4.50 -5.04
N ALA A 119 3.70 3.52 -4.85
CA ALA A 119 3.65 2.33 -5.68
C ALA A 119 2.74 2.55 -6.91
N PRO A 120 3.14 2.08 -8.10
CA PRO A 120 2.41 2.32 -9.34
C PRO A 120 1.27 1.30 -9.57
N PHE A 121 0.50 0.98 -8.52
CA PHE A 121 -0.64 0.07 -8.61
C PHE A 121 -1.79 0.47 -7.70
N SER A 122 -2.99 0.03 -8.07
CA SER A 122 -4.20 0.15 -7.26
C SER A 122 -4.90 -1.20 -7.14
N LEU A 123 -5.24 -1.60 -5.92
CA LEU A 123 -6.06 -2.76 -5.64
C LEU A 123 -7.54 -2.36 -5.68
N LEU A 124 -8.33 -3.04 -6.50
CA LEU A 124 -9.73 -2.69 -6.77
C LEU A 124 -10.66 -3.82 -6.31
N PRO A 125 -11.93 -3.54 -5.95
CA PRO A 125 -12.91 -4.58 -5.61
C PRO A 125 -13.03 -5.69 -6.66
N GLU A 126 -12.89 -5.37 -7.94
CA GLU A 126 -12.98 -6.33 -9.05
C GLU A 126 -11.68 -7.13 -9.26
N ARG A 127 -10.58 -6.73 -8.62
CA ARG A 127 -9.24 -7.31 -8.78
C ARG A 127 -8.63 -7.63 -7.40
N PRO A 128 -9.18 -8.64 -6.70
CA PRO A 128 -8.89 -8.88 -5.29
C PRO A 128 -7.54 -9.55 -5.05
N LEU A 129 -7.21 -9.74 -3.76
CA LEU A 129 -6.17 -10.67 -3.34
C LEU A 129 -6.72 -12.09 -3.47
N PHE A 130 -6.03 -12.93 -4.23
CA PHE A 130 -6.53 -14.25 -4.61
C PHE A 130 -6.64 -15.22 -3.43
N GLY A 131 -7.66 -16.07 -3.51
CA GLY A 131 -8.05 -17.07 -2.51
C GLY A 131 -8.29 -18.45 -3.11
N MET A 132 -8.82 -19.40 -2.35
CA MET A 132 -9.27 -20.68 -2.85
C MET A 132 -10.75 -20.61 -3.25
N HIS A 133 -11.01 -20.61 -4.56
CA HIS A 133 -12.35 -20.47 -5.13
C HIS A 133 -12.49 -21.30 -6.43
N PRO A 134 -12.38 -22.65 -6.38
CA PRO A 134 -12.37 -23.47 -7.60
C PRO A 134 -13.64 -23.31 -8.46
N GLN A 135 -14.76 -22.91 -7.85
CA GLN A 135 -16.03 -22.65 -8.53
C GLN A 135 -16.18 -21.20 -9.03
N TYR A 136 -15.25 -20.31 -8.67
CA TYR A 136 -15.21 -18.91 -9.09
C TYR A 136 -13.80 -18.54 -9.57
N PRO A 137 -13.42 -18.95 -10.80
CA PRO A 137 -12.07 -18.80 -11.34
C PRO A 137 -11.45 -17.39 -11.28
N PRO A 138 -12.22 -16.28 -11.45
CA PRO A 138 -11.62 -14.94 -11.41
C PRO A 138 -10.87 -14.61 -10.12
N PHE A 139 -11.23 -15.22 -8.99
CA PHE A 139 -10.60 -14.94 -7.69
C PHE A 139 -9.76 -16.11 -7.16
N ASP A 140 -9.69 -17.21 -7.92
CA ASP A 140 -9.01 -18.43 -7.51
C ASP A 140 -7.49 -18.34 -7.74
N LEU A 141 -6.72 -18.67 -6.71
CA LEU A 141 -5.26 -18.58 -6.68
C LEU A 141 -4.62 -19.52 -7.72
N VAL A 142 -5.12 -20.75 -7.86
CA VAL A 142 -4.56 -21.74 -8.78
C VAL A 142 -4.86 -21.32 -10.22
N HIS A 143 -6.08 -20.86 -10.49
CA HIS A 143 -6.46 -20.29 -11.78
C HIS A 143 -5.62 -19.05 -12.12
N ALA A 144 -5.42 -18.16 -11.17
CA ALA A 144 -4.60 -16.95 -11.35
C ALA A 144 -3.18 -17.28 -11.79
N GLN A 145 -2.58 -18.38 -11.31
CA GLN A 145 -1.25 -18.79 -11.77
C GLN A 145 -1.24 -19.09 -13.27
N ARG A 146 -2.21 -19.88 -13.74
CA ARG A 146 -2.30 -20.26 -15.15
C ARG A 146 -2.47 -19.06 -16.08
N VAL A 147 -3.24 -18.06 -15.65
CA VAL A 147 -3.60 -16.91 -16.49
C VAL A 147 -2.61 -15.75 -16.37
N HIS A 148 -2.05 -15.53 -15.18
CA HIS A 148 -1.24 -14.34 -14.89
C HIS A 148 0.23 -14.65 -14.63
N ARG A 149 0.60 -15.86 -14.20
CA ARG A 149 1.99 -16.22 -13.89
C ARG A 149 2.62 -16.93 -15.08
N ASP A 150 2.04 -18.05 -15.50
CA ASP A 150 2.63 -18.99 -16.47
C ASP A 150 3.01 -18.36 -17.83
N PRO A 151 2.28 -17.37 -18.38
CA PRO A 151 2.70 -16.71 -19.62
C PRO A 151 3.95 -15.83 -19.47
N TRP A 152 4.26 -15.36 -18.25
CA TRP A 152 5.17 -14.24 -18.04
C TRP A 152 6.35 -14.55 -17.10
N LEU A 153 6.10 -15.24 -15.99
CA LEU A 153 7.05 -15.48 -14.90
C LEU A 153 7.25 -16.99 -14.67
N SER A 154 8.41 -17.36 -14.11
CA SER A 154 8.69 -18.74 -13.74
C SER A 154 7.92 -19.19 -12.49
N PRO A 155 7.82 -20.51 -12.24
CA PRO A 155 7.22 -21.06 -11.02
C PRO A 155 7.91 -20.66 -9.69
N ALA A 156 9.05 -19.95 -9.75
CA ALA A 156 9.70 -19.36 -8.59
C ALA A 156 8.89 -18.21 -7.96
N TRP A 157 7.85 -17.75 -8.65
CA TRP A 157 6.99 -16.65 -8.25
C TRP A 157 5.53 -17.10 -8.22
N LEU A 158 4.82 -16.74 -7.16
CA LEU A 158 3.40 -16.98 -6.97
C LEU A 158 2.66 -15.65 -7.10
N VAL A 159 1.75 -15.53 -8.05
CA VAL A 159 0.90 -14.35 -8.20
C VAL A 159 -0.17 -14.37 -7.12
N ILE A 160 -0.23 -13.31 -6.31
CA ILE A 160 -1.18 -13.17 -5.20
C ILE A 160 -2.30 -12.17 -5.50
N ALA A 161 -2.11 -11.32 -6.51
CA ALA A 161 -3.13 -10.43 -7.06
C ALA A 161 -2.73 -9.94 -8.45
N ASN A 162 -3.73 -9.50 -9.22
CA ASN A 162 -3.54 -8.82 -10.49
C ASN A 162 -4.21 -7.43 -10.41
N PRO A 163 -3.66 -6.48 -9.63
CA PRO A 163 -4.22 -5.14 -9.47
C PRO A 163 -4.19 -4.33 -10.77
N PHE A 164 -4.75 -3.11 -10.74
CA PHE A 164 -4.47 -2.14 -11.80
C PHE A 164 -2.99 -1.78 -11.81
N GLY A 165 -2.35 -1.78 -12.98
CA GLY A 165 -0.94 -1.43 -13.20
C GLY A 165 0.03 -2.61 -13.29
N GLY A 166 -0.34 -3.83 -12.87
CA GLY A 166 0.57 -4.98 -12.96
C GLY A 166 0.21 -6.17 -12.07
N LEU A 167 1.22 -6.94 -11.67
CA LEU A 167 1.06 -8.13 -10.82
C LEU A 167 1.73 -7.94 -9.47
N LEU A 168 1.08 -8.46 -8.43
CA LEU A 168 1.68 -8.66 -7.13
C LEU A 168 2.04 -10.13 -6.97
N VAL A 169 3.27 -10.39 -6.55
CA VAL A 169 3.83 -11.74 -6.43
C VAL A 169 4.59 -11.92 -5.13
N VAL A 170 4.68 -13.17 -4.66
CA VAL A 170 5.61 -13.59 -3.61
C VAL A 170 6.56 -14.65 -4.16
N SER A 171 7.78 -14.73 -3.62
CA SER A 171 8.70 -15.79 -4.00
C SER A 171 8.28 -17.12 -3.37
N THR A 172 8.32 -18.21 -4.13
CA THR A 172 8.04 -19.58 -3.65
C THR A 172 9.27 -20.23 -3.01
N GLN A 173 10.46 -19.64 -3.22
CA GLN A 173 11.74 -20.18 -2.75
C GLN A 173 12.28 -19.46 -1.52
N ALA A 174 11.89 -18.20 -1.32
CA ALA A 174 12.34 -17.41 -0.19
C ALA A 174 11.42 -17.62 1.02
N SER A 175 12.01 -17.78 2.19
CA SER A 175 11.27 -17.77 3.46
C SER A 175 10.80 -16.36 3.84
N SER A 176 11.28 -15.32 3.16
CA SER A 176 11.12 -13.93 3.58
C SER A 176 9.71 -13.38 3.44
N GLY A 177 8.77 -14.05 2.77
CA GLY A 177 7.37 -13.58 2.66
C GLY A 177 7.21 -12.24 1.92
N ASN A 178 8.30 -11.71 1.36
CA ASN A 178 8.33 -10.43 0.65
C ASN A 178 7.30 -10.40 -0.47
N VAL A 179 6.60 -9.27 -0.58
CA VAL A 179 5.68 -8.97 -1.67
C VAL A 179 6.40 -8.10 -2.68
N TYR A 180 6.34 -8.51 -3.94
CA TYR A 180 6.94 -7.80 -5.06
C TYR A 180 5.87 -7.37 -6.05
N PHE A 181 6.16 -6.28 -6.76
CA PHE A 181 5.37 -5.78 -7.85
C PHE A 181 6.16 -5.84 -9.16
N VAL A 182 5.47 -6.20 -10.25
CA VAL A 182 5.97 -6.04 -11.63
C VAL A 182 4.92 -5.31 -12.44
N HIS A 183 5.37 -4.27 -13.15
CA HIS A 183 4.50 -3.42 -13.97
C HIS A 183 4.03 -4.17 -15.22
N GLU A 184 2.81 -3.91 -15.69
CA GLU A 184 2.25 -4.59 -16.87
C GLU A 184 3.08 -4.37 -18.14
N LEU A 185 3.65 -3.18 -18.31
CA LEU A 185 4.56 -2.85 -19.42
C LEU A 185 5.87 -3.66 -19.37
N ASP A 186 6.22 -4.23 -18.22
CA ASP A 186 7.36 -5.12 -18.09
C ASP A 186 6.99 -6.58 -18.39
N LEU A 187 5.69 -6.90 -18.51
CA LEU A 187 5.16 -8.23 -18.86
C LEU A 187 4.86 -8.33 -20.36
N LEU A 188 5.81 -7.89 -21.19
CA LEU A 188 5.71 -7.91 -22.65
C LEU A 188 6.76 -8.83 -23.28
N GLY A 189 6.59 -9.12 -24.57
CA GLY A 189 7.55 -9.89 -25.36
C GLY A 189 7.27 -11.40 -25.38
N PRO A 190 8.13 -12.19 -26.04
CA PRO A 190 7.90 -13.62 -26.27
C PRO A 190 7.91 -14.43 -24.96
N PRO A 191 7.22 -15.59 -24.90
CA PRO A 191 7.30 -16.48 -23.76
C PRO A 191 8.65 -17.20 -23.69
N GLY A 192 8.93 -17.83 -22.54
CA GLY A 192 10.05 -18.74 -22.36
C GLY A 192 11.07 -18.32 -21.30
N PRO A 193 11.95 -19.24 -20.85
CA PRO A 193 12.77 -19.04 -19.66
C PRO A 193 13.67 -17.79 -19.67
N PRO A 194 14.37 -17.45 -20.78
CA PRO A 194 15.19 -16.23 -20.82
C PRO A 194 14.36 -14.95 -20.68
N ALA A 195 13.16 -14.93 -21.28
CA ALA A 195 12.26 -13.79 -21.19
C ALA A 195 11.69 -13.65 -19.77
N SER A 196 11.25 -14.75 -19.15
CA SER A 196 10.81 -14.76 -17.74
C SER A 196 11.90 -14.22 -16.81
N ALA A 197 13.14 -14.73 -16.91
CA ALA A 197 14.26 -14.25 -16.09
C ALA A 197 14.59 -12.75 -16.30
N ALA A 198 14.33 -12.21 -17.50
CA ALA A 198 14.48 -10.78 -17.75
C ALA A 198 13.39 -9.93 -17.07
N ARG A 199 12.15 -10.42 -17.04
CA ARG A 199 11.02 -9.77 -16.34
C ARG A 199 11.18 -9.83 -14.83
N GLU A 200 11.61 -10.97 -14.31
CA GLU A 200 11.83 -11.18 -12.88
C GLU A 200 12.90 -10.25 -12.30
N ARG A 201 13.90 -9.86 -13.09
CA ARG A 201 14.90 -8.84 -12.68
C ARG A 201 14.32 -7.43 -12.49
N LYS A 202 13.08 -7.20 -12.93
CA LYS A 202 12.38 -5.91 -12.80
C LYS A 202 11.39 -5.88 -11.64
N LEU A 203 11.23 -7.00 -10.92
CA LEU A 203 10.41 -7.07 -9.71
C LEU A 203 10.94 -6.07 -8.67
N ARG A 204 10.03 -5.29 -8.10
CA ARG A 204 10.32 -4.31 -7.05
C ARG A 204 9.67 -4.76 -5.75
N ALA A 205 10.44 -4.85 -4.68
CA ALA A 205 9.88 -5.13 -3.36
C ALA A 205 8.95 -3.98 -2.93
N VAL A 206 7.73 -4.32 -2.53
CA VAL A 206 6.73 -3.36 -2.02
C VAL A 206 6.39 -3.59 -0.56
N ALA A 207 6.75 -4.75 0.00
CA ALA A 207 6.71 -5.05 1.42
C ALA A 207 7.60 -6.26 1.75
N TRP A 208 8.06 -6.37 2.99
CA TRP A 208 8.88 -7.47 3.49
C TRP A 208 8.05 -8.61 4.09
N SER A 209 6.73 -8.49 4.13
CA SER A 209 5.80 -9.55 4.54
C SER A 209 4.39 -9.25 4.03
N MET A 210 3.49 -10.23 4.11
CA MET A 210 2.06 -10.01 3.90
C MET A 210 1.47 -9.08 4.97
N GLY A 211 1.93 -9.18 6.22
CA GLY A 211 1.47 -8.30 7.29
C GLY A 211 1.78 -6.82 7.01
N GLU A 212 3.03 -6.53 6.65
CA GLU A 212 3.45 -5.18 6.26
C GLU A 212 2.72 -4.71 5.00
N PHE A 213 2.59 -5.56 3.98
CA PHE A 213 1.85 -5.23 2.76
C PHE A 213 0.44 -4.73 3.09
N LEU A 214 -0.29 -5.43 3.96
CA LEU A 214 -1.62 -5.04 4.39
C LEU A 214 -1.63 -3.76 5.24
N GLY A 215 -0.59 -3.54 6.06
CA GLY A 215 -0.41 -2.31 6.86
C GLY A 215 -0.07 -1.09 6.01
N ARG A 216 0.48 -1.29 4.81
CA ARG A 216 0.81 -0.23 3.85
C ARG A 216 -0.33 0.11 2.89
N LEU A 217 -1.36 -0.74 2.78
CA LEU A 217 -2.53 -0.45 1.96
C LEU A 217 -3.36 0.68 2.58
N THR A 218 -3.53 1.74 1.81
CA THR A 218 -4.31 2.92 2.17
C THR A 218 -5.53 3.02 1.27
N PRO A 219 -6.76 3.10 1.83
CA PRO A 219 -7.97 3.29 1.04
C PRO A 219 -7.92 4.65 0.34
N LYS A 220 -8.34 4.69 -0.93
CA LYS A 220 -8.63 5.96 -1.61
C LYS A 220 -10.09 6.31 -1.34
N GLU A 221 -10.32 7.31 -0.50
CA GLU A 221 -11.66 7.90 -0.40
C GLU A 221 -11.83 8.98 -1.47
N LEU A 222 -13.06 9.14 -1.95
CA LEU A 222 -13.39 10.18 -2.93
C LEU A 222 -13.12 11.59 -2.38
N ASP A 223 -13.22 11.76 -1.06
CA ASP A 223 -13.03 13.03 -0.35
C ASP A 223 -11.54 13.41 -0.19
N ASP A 224 -10.61 12.47 -0.42
CA ASP A 224 -9.15 12.70 -0.37
C ASP A 224 -8.58 13.14 -1.73
N GLN A 225 -9.44 13.31 -2.76
CA GLN A 225 -9.02 13.98 -3.99
C GLN A 225 -8.95 15.49 -3.74
N PRO A 226 -7.90 16.20 -4.22
CA PRO A 226 -7.95 17.64 -4.25
C PRO A 226 -9.24 18.05 -4.98
N PRO A 227 -9.99 19.05 -4.48
CA PRO A 227 -11.26 19.42 -5.06
C PRO A 227 -11.04 19.59 -6.56
N VAL A 228 -11.82 18.86 -7.36
CA VAL A 228 -11.85 19.04 -8.81
C VAL A 228 -12.08 20.52 -9.01
N GLN A 229 -11.05 21.23 -9.49
CA GLN A 229 -11.25 22.56 -10.04
C GLN A 229 -12.13 22.33 -11.26
N LEU A 230 -13.45 22.40 -11.05
CA LEU A 230 -14.42 22.57 -12.10
C LEU A 230 -14.09 23.92 -12.74
N MET A 231 -13.16 23.90 -13.70
CA MET A 231 -13.03 25.00 -14.62
C MET A 231 -14.40 25.13 -15.30
N PRO A 232 -15.04 26.30 -15.23
CA PRO A 232 -16.32 26.49 -15.88
C PRO A 232 -16.21 26.08 -17.36
N PRO A 233 -17.23 25.43 -17.95
CA PRO A 233 -17.21 25.12 -19.37
C PRO A 233 -17.07 26.44 -20.14
N GLY A 234 -15.92 26.66 -20.79
CA GLY A 234 -15.71 27.84 -21.63
C GLY A 234 -14.30 28.45 -21.74
N THR A 235 -13.25 27.91 -21.12
CA THR A 235 -11.91 28.56 -21.18
C THR A 235 -10.90 27.91 -22.12
N PHE A 236 -11.28 26.90 -22.91
CA PHE A 236 -10.38 26.31 -23.91
C PHE A 236 -11.04 26.07 -25.28
N THR A 237 -11.68 27.10 -25.84
CA THR A 237 -11.97 27.17 -27.29
C THR A 237 -12.21 28.64 -27.70
N ASP A 238 -11.22 29.52 -27.50
CA ASP A 238 -11.19 30.78 -28.26
C ASP A 238 -10.06 30.69 -29.31
N PRO A 239 -10.37 30.49 -30.60
CA PRO A 239 -9.38 30.47 -31.65
C PRO A 239 -8.61 31.80 -31.81
N ARG A 240 -9.04 32.88 -31.15
CA ARG A 240 -8.33 34.17 -31.12
C ARG A 240 -7.07 34.18 -30.24
N ASN A 241 -6.86 33.16 -29.40
CA ASN A 241 -5.61 33.02 -28.64
C ASN A 241 -4.39 32.56 -29.49
N TYR A 242 -4.58 32.31 -30.80
CA TYR A 242 -3.51 31.97 -31.74
C TYR A 242 -3.15 33.10 -32.73
N GLU A 243 -3.82 34.26 -32.65
CA GLU A 243 -3.53 35.42 -33.48
C GLU A 243 -3.11 36.58 -32.60
N ASP A 244 -1.90 36.53 -32.02
CA ASP A 244 -1.13 37.73 -31.65
C ASP A 244 0.24 37.32 -31.11
N GLY A 245 1.27 37.31 -31.97
CA GLY A 245 2.63 37.63 -31.54
C GLY A 245 3.76 36.96 -32.31
N PRO A 246 4.85 37.66 -32.64
CA PRO A 246 5.66 37.42 -33.84
C PRO A 246 7.10 36.96 -33.58
N PHE A 247 7.72 36.41 -34.64
CA PHE A 247 9.12 35.97 -34.82
C PHE A 247 9.49 34.58 -34.30
#